data_AF-A0A7W4DHS3-F1
#
_entry.id   AF-A0A7W4DHS3-F1
#
_cell.length_a   1.000
_cell.length_b   1.000
_cell.length_c   1.000
_cell.angle_alpha   90.00
_cell.angle_beta   90.00
_cell.angle_gamma   90.00
#
_symmetry.space_group_name_H-M   'P 1'
#
loop_
_entity.id
_entity.type
_entity.pdbx_description
1 polymer ?
#
loop_
_entity_poly.entity_id
_entity_poly.type
_entity_poly.pdbx_seq_one_letter_code
_entity_poly.pdbx_strand_id
1 'polypeptide(L)'
;MSTKKLIRYLKETNAMFNQEDLKITHQLIQDEVRTLKLRSDKHIRISDEKDRASYAKLIGICSNGCMFLKDAKDGLIELSIDPYHPKYKTSLVKDTIENVIIVLSIAKKDQKPQKVKR
;
A
#
# COMPACT_ATOMS: atom_id res chain seq x y z
N MET A 1 -2.28 6.56 16.26
CA MET A 1 -2.12 5.09 16.29
C MET A 1 -0.65 4.83 16.61
N SER A 2 -0.30 3.76 17.31
CA SER A 2 1.11 3.40 17.52
C SER A 2 1.60 2.47 16.40
N THR A 3 2.92 2.34 16.24
CA THR A 3 3.52 1.47 15.21
C THR A 3 3.11 0.00 15.38
N LYS A 4 2.92 -0.46 16.63
CA LYS A 4 2.33 -1.78 16.92
C LYS A 4 0.93 -1.96 16.31
N LYS A 5 0.08 -0.93 16.36
CA LYS A 5 -1.26 -0.97 15.74
C LYS A 5 -1.17 -0.99 14.21
N LEU A 6 -0.21 -0.27 13.63
CA LEU A 6 0.05 -0.32 12.19
C LEU A 6 0.49 -1.71 11.74
N ILE A 7 1.46 -2.33 12.43
CA ILE A 7 1.90 -3.70 12.14
C ILE A 7 0.75 -4.69 12.23
N ARG A 8 -0.09 -4.58 13.27
CA ARG A 8 -1.29 -5.41 13.42
C ARG A 8 -2.25 -5.23 12.24
N TYR A 9 -2.53 -3.98 11.86
CA TYR A 9 -3.34 -3.67 10.68
C TYR A 9 -2.75 -4.30 9.41
N LEU A 10 -1.45 -4.20 9.17
CA LEU A 10 -0.80 -4.81 8.00
C LEU A 10 -1.01 -6.33 7.96
N LYS A 11 -0.90 -7.00 9.12
CA LYS A 11 -1.16 -8.45 9.23
C LYS A 11 -2.62 -8.80 8.93
N GLU A 12 -3.56 -8.05 9.51
CA GLU A 12 -5.01 -8.24 9.30
C GLU A 12 -5.38 -7.99 7.84
N THR A 13 -4.88 -6.91 7.23
CA THR A 13 -5.08 -6.59 5.81
C THR A 13 -4.51 -7.68 4.92
N ASN A 14 -3.28 -8.15 5.18
CA ASN A 14 -2.68 -9.22 4.38
C ASN A 14 -3.47 -10.54 4.45
N ALA A 15 -4.16 -10.81 5.57
CA ALA A 15 -5.04 -11.98 5.70
C ALA A 15 -6.33 -11.87 4.86
N MET A 16 -6.72 -10.66 4.44
CA MET A 16 -7.89 -10.44 3.59
C MET A 16 -7.64 -10.73 2.11
N PHE A 17 -6.42 -11.02 1.67
CA PHE A 17 -6.09 -11.23 0.25
C PHE A 17 -5.42 -12.58 0.01
N ASN A 18 -5.61 -13.17 -1.18
CA ASN A 18 -4.78 -14.33 -1.55
C ASN A 18 -3.36 -13.85 -1.77
N GLN A 19 -2.38 -14.68 -1.41
CA GLN A 19 -0.98 -14.29 -1.55
C GLN A 19 -0.59 -13.99 -3.01
N GLU A 20 -1.28 -14.64 -3.97
CA GLU A 20 -1.15 -14.35 -5.40
C GLU A 20 -1.77 -13.00 -5.79
N ASP A 21 -2.84 -12.58 -5.10
CA ASP A 21 -3.59 -11.37 -5.42
C ASP A 21 -2.93 -10.14 -4.76
N LEU A 22 -2.51 -10.27 -3.51
CA LEU A 22 -1.71 -9.27 -2.80
C LEU A 22 -0.98 -9.87 -1.60
N LYS A 23 0.30 -9.54 -1.48
CA LYS A 23 1.13 -9.78 -0.31
C LYS A 23 1.78 -8.48 0.15
N ILE A 24 1.48 -8.07 1.37
CA ILE A 24 2.06 -6.88 2.01
C ILE A 24 3.15 -7.31 2.98
N THR A 25 4.37 -6.83 2.77
CA THR A 25 5.50 -7.00 3.69
C THR A 25 6.02 -5.65 4.15
N HIS A 26 6.67 -5.63 5.31
CA HIS A 26 7.16 -4.40 5.93
C HIS A 26 8.54 -4.59 6.54
N GLN A 27 9.30 -3.52 6.61
CA GLN A 27 10.59 -3.47 7.29
C GLN A 27 10.56 -2.43 8.41
N LEU A 28 11.10 -2.82 9.57
CA LEU A 28 11.25 -1.96 10.74
C LEU A 28 12.69 -1.47 10.84
N ILE A 29 12.87 -0.19 11.17
CA ILE A 29 14.16 0.40 11.57
C ILE A 29 13.87 1.27 12.78
N GLN A 30 14.55 0.99 13.90
CA GLN A 30 14.32 1.66 15.19
C GLN A 30 12.84 1.61 15.62
N ASP A 31 12.25 0.42 15.57
CA ASP A 31 10.84 0.16 15.90
C ASP A 31 9.78 0.88 15.03
N GLU A 32 10.21 1.63 14.01
CA GLU A 32 9.34 2.32 13.07
C GLU A 32 9.26 1.62 11.71
N VAL A 33 8.06 1.58 11.12
CA VAL A 33 7.88 1.05 9.76
C VAL A 33 8.49 2.05 8.77
N ARG A 34 9.56 1.64 8.09
CA ARG A 34 10.25 2.47 7.09
C ARG A 34 9.95 2.07 5.67
N THR A 35 9.64 0.81 5.43
CA THR A 35 9.43 0.31 4.07
C THR A 35 8.24 -0.61 4.07
N LEU A 36 7.41 -0.47 3.04
CA LEU A 36 6.31 -1.36 2.71
C LEU A 36 6.52 -1.89 1.30
N LYS A 37 6.33 -3.19 1.12
CA LYS A 37 6.34 -3.80 -0.21
C LYS A 37 5.00 -4.49 -0.44
N LEU A 38 4.31 -4.07 -1.50
CA LEU A 38 3.08 -4.65 -1.98
C LEU A 38 3.44 -5.47 -3.22
N ARG A 39 3.29 -6.79 -3.13
CA ARG A 39 3.53 -7.71 -4.23
C ARG A 39 2.21 -8.31 -4.70
N SER A 40 2.01 -8.41 -6.01
CA SER A 40 0.82 -9.04 -6.60
C SER A 40 1.23 -9.70 -7.91
N ASP A 41 0.91 -10.97 -8.11
CA ASP A 41 1.28 -11.65 -9.35
C ASP A 41 0.22 -11.41 -10.47
N LYS A 42 -0.92 -10.76 -10.14
CA LYS A 42 -2.05 -10.57 -11.05
C LYS A 42 -2.42 -9.10 -11.34
N HIS A 43 -2.22 -8.19 -10.40
CA HIS A 43 -2.86 -6.87 -10.42
C HIS A 43 -1.93 -5.68 -10.67
N ILE A 44 -0.62 -5.83 -10.45
CA ILE A 44 0.33 -4.73 -10.65
C ILE A 44 0.97 -4.88 -12.03
N ARG A 45 0.44 -4.16 -13.02
CA ARG A 45 1.05 -3.99 -14.35
C ARG A 45 1.58 -2.57 -14.41
N ILE A 46 2.90 -2.42 -14.43
CA ILE A 46 3.59 -1.13 -14.53
C ILE A 46 4.45 -1.22 -15.77
N SER A 47 3.82 -0.96 -16.92
CA SER A 47 4.45 -1.07 -18.24
C SER A 47 5.37 0.12 -18.53
N ASP A 48 5.00 1.33 -18.08
CA ASP A 48 5.66 2.55 -18.53
C ASP A 48 6.07 3.51 -17.40
N GLU A 49 7.05 4.36 -17.67
CA GLU A 49 7.55 5.39 -16.75
C GLU A 49 6.45 6.38 -16.31
N LYS A 50 5.47 6.64 -17.20
CA LYS A 50 4.32 7.50 -16.91
C LYS A 50 3.43 6.92 -15.81
N ASP A 51 3.27 5.60 -15.75
CA ASP A 51 2.50 4.94 -14.72
C ASP A 51 3.21 5.08 -13.38
N ARG A 52 4.54 4.85 -13.35
CA ARG A 52 5.36 5.04 -12.15
C ARG A 52 5.24 6.45 -11.59
N ALA A 53 5.35 7.47 -12.44
CA ALA A 53 5.21 8.87 -12.02
C ALA A 53 3.81 9.17 -11.46
N SER A 54 2.77 8.60 -12.08
CA SER A 54 1.39 8.75 -11.62
C SER A 54 1.16 8.08 -10.25
N TYR A 55 1.67 6.87 -10.06
CA TYR A 55 1.63 6.18 -8.75
C TYR A 55 2.41 6.95 -7.68
N ALA A 56 3.63 7.40 -7.99
CA ALA A 56 4.44 8.20 -7.06
C ALA A 56 3.71 9.46 -6.60
N LYS A 57 3.07 10.16 -7.54
CA LYS A 57 2.27 11.36 -7.26
C LYS A 57 1.07 11.02 -6.37
N LEU A 58 0.35 9.93 -6.67
CA LEU A 58 -0.78 9.48 -5.86
C LEU A 58 -0.35 9.17 -4.43
N ILE A 59 0.73 8.41 -4.24
CA ILE A 59 1.27 8.07 -2.92
C ILE A 59 1.66 9.33 -2.14
N GLY A 60 2.34 10.27 -2.79
CA GLY A 60 2.72 11.55 -2.18
C GLY A 60 1.50 12.37 -1.72
N ILE A 61 0.44 12.43 -2.54
CA ILE A 61 -0.80 13.14 -2.20
C ILE A 61 -1.53 12.45 -1.05
N CYS A 62 -1.78 11.14 -1.14
CA CYS A 62 -2.50 10.37 -0.12
C CYS A 62 -1.79 10.38 1.25
N SER A 63 -0.45 10.41 1.25
CA SER A 63 0.35 10.40 2.46
C SER A 63 0.73 11.79 2.98
N ASN A 64 0.28 12.88 2.34
CA ASN A 64 0.75 14.23 2.64
C ASN A 64 2.29 14.37 2.60
N GLY A 65 2.95 13.64 1.71
CA GLY A 65 4.39 13.63 1.51
C GLY A 65 5.19 12.77 2.49
N CYS A 66 4.56 12.11 3.48
CA CYS A 66 5.29 11.25 4.41
C CYS A 66 5.57 9.84 3.85
N MET A 67 5.05 9.51 2.66
CA MET A 67 5.39 8.30 1.94
C MET A 67 5.80 8.63 0.51
N PHE A 68 6.71 7.84 -0.02
CA PHE A 68 7.19 7.98 -1.39
C PHE A 68 7.37 6.62 -2.05
N LEU A 69 7.14 6.60 -3.37
CA LEU A 69 7.43 5.43 -4.18
C LEU A 69 8.95 5.27 -4.32
N LYS A 70 9.48 4.15 -3.85
CA LYS A 70 10.91 3.83 -3.92
C LYS A 70 11.23 2.98 -5.15
N ASP A 71 10.41 1.98 -5.43
CA ASP A 71 10.51 1.16 -6.65
C ASP A 71 9.11 0.72 -7.10
N ALA A 72 8.94 0.55 -8.40
CA ALA A 72 7.70 0.12 -9.02
C ALA A 72 8.03 -0.71 -10.27
N LYS A 73 7.69 -1.99 -10.22
CA LYS A 73 7.90 -2.96 -11.29
C LYS A 73 6.65 -3.82 -11.44
N ASP A 74 6.58 -4.57 -12.54
CA ASP A 74 5.53 -5.56 -12.70
C ASP A 74 5.50 -6.49 -11.49
N GLY A 75 4.31 -6.54 -10.89
CA GLY A 75 4.03 -7.32 -9.70
C GLY A 75 4.56 -6.77 -8.37
N LEU A 76 5.23 -5.60 -8.33
CA LEU A 76 5.84 -5.07 -7.11
C LEU A 76 5.76 -3.54 -7.01
N ILE A 77 5.27 -3.06 -5.86
CA ILE A 77 5.38 -1.66 -5.44
C ILE A 77 6.12 -1.61 -4.10
N GLU A 78 7.23 -0.89 -4.06
CA GLU A 78 7.99 -0.60 -2.85
C GLU A 78 7.80 0.86 -2.44
N LEU A 79 7.27 1.06 -1.24
CA LEU A 79 7.03 2.36 -0.63
C LEU A 79 8.00 2.57 0.50
N SER A 80 8.52 3.78 0.60
CA SER A 80 9.25 4.24 1.76
C SER A 80 8.38 5.17 2.59
N ILE A 81 8.55 5.11 3.90
CA ILE A 81 7.83 5.90 4.89
C ILE A 81 8.84 6.74 5.65
N ASP A 82 8.58 8.04 5.73
CA ASP A 82 9.29 8.96 6.60
C ASP A 82 8.49 9.24 7.88
N PRO A 83 8.76 8.52 8.99
CA PRO A 83 8.12 8.77 10.27
C PRO A 83 8.53 10.10 10.91
N TYR A 84 9.59 10.76 10.44
CA TYR A 84 10.03 12.06 10.96
C TYR A 84 9.38 13.26 10.23
N HIS A 85 8.62 13.00 9.17
CA HIS A 85 7.93 14.04 8.45
C HIS A 85 6.92 14.77 9.37
N PRO A 86 6.82 16.11 9.36
CA PRO A 86 5.96 16.87 10.29
C PRO A 86 4.47 16.49 10.22
N LYS A 87 4.03 16.01 9.05
CA LYS A 87 2.65 15.58 8.79
C LYS A 87 2.43 14.09 9.00
N TYR A 88 3.46 13.34 9.40
CA TYR A 88 3.38 11.89 9.55
C TYR A 88 2.31 11.51 10.57
N LYS A 89 1.39 10.65 10.12
CA LYS A 89 0.42 9.97 10.97
C LYS A 89 0.31 8.55 10.47
N THR A 90 0.36 7.59 11.38
CA THR A 90 0.11 6.17 11.09
C THR A 90 -1.23 5.91 10.38
N SER A 91 -2.24 6.78 10.57
CA SER A 91 -3.51 6.70 9.85
C SER A 91 -3.35 7.02 8.36
N LEU A 92 -2.47 7.97 7.99
CA LEU A 92 -2.19 8.27 6.59
C LEU A 92 -1.54 7.08 5.89
N VAL A 93 -0.70 6.32 6.60
CA VAL A 93 -0.11 5.08 6.05
C VAL A 93 -1.21 4.07 5.74
N LYS A 94 -2.15 3.88 6.66
CA LYS A 94 -3.32 3.03 6.46
C LYS A 94 -4.13 3.49 5.24
N ASP A 95 -4.54 4.76 5.22
CA ASP A 95 -5.39 5.32 4.16
C ASP A 95 -4.69 5.25 2.79
N THR A 96 -3.37 5.45 2.75
CA THR A 96 -2.57 5.33 1.53
C THR A 96 -2.55 3.89 1.02
N ILE A 97 -2.38 2.90 1.90
CA ILE A 97 -2.45 1.48 1.50
C ILE A 97 -3.82 1.13 0.94
N GLU A 98 -4.90 1.58 1.58
CA GLU A 98 -6.27 1.33 1.12
C GLU A 98 -6.51 1.95 -0.27
N ASN A 99 -6.05 3.18 -0.48
CA ASN A 99 -6.11 3.83 -1.79
C ASN A 99 -5.31 3.06 -2.84
N VAL A 100 -4.08 2.60 -2.52
CA VAL A 100 -3.28 1.80 -3.45
C VAL A 100 -4.00 0.49 -3.82
N ILE A 101 -4.59 -0.21 -2.84
CA ILE A 101 -5.37 -1.43 -3.08
C ILE A 101 -6.57 -1.15 -4.01
N ILE A 102 -7.28 -0.04 -3.80
CA ILE A 102 -8.43 0.37 -4.62
C ILE A 102 -7.99 0.68 -6.05
N VAL A 103 -6.93 1.47 -6.21
CA VAL A 103 -6.39 1.85 -7.54
C VAL A 103 -5.94 0.61 -8.31
N LEU A 104 -5.29 -0.34 -7.64
CA LEU A 104 -4.89 -1.60 -8.23
C LEU A 104 -6.05 -2.59 -8.45
N SER A 105 -7.28 -2.21 -8.06
CA SER A 105 -8.49 -3.03 -8.22
C SER A 105 -8.34 -4.45 -7.67
N ILE A 106 -7.66 -4.60 -6.53
CA ILE A 106 -7.38 -5.91 -5.91
C ILE A 106 -8.59 -6.33 -5.08
N ALA A 107 -9.18 -7.48 -5.42
CA ALA A 107 -10.30 -8.04 -4.69
C ALA A 107 -9.85 -8.75 -3.41
N LYS A 108 -10.56 -8.55 -2.30
CA LYS A 108 -10.37 -9.32 -1.06
C LYS A 108 -10.89 -10.75 -1.23
N LYS A 109 -10.27 -11.72 -0.55
CA LYS A 109 -10.83 -13.07 -0.38
C LYS A 109 -12.25 -12.96 0.13
N ASP A 110 -13.17 -13.68 -0.50
CA ASP A 110 -14.57 -13.79 -0.09
C ASP A 110 -15.42 -12.50 -0.16
N GLN A 111 -14.93 -11.42 -0.78
CA GLN A 111 -15.82 -10.36 -1.22
C GLN A 111 -16.65 -10.86 -2.41
N LYS A 112 -17.87 -11.36 -2.13
CA LYS A 112 -18.91 -11.43 -3.16
C LYS A 112 -18.98 -10.05 -3.82
N PRO A 113 -19.00 -9.96 -5.17
CA PRO A 113 -19.14 -8.69 -5.84
C PRO A 113 -20.36 -7.98 -5.28
N GLN A 114 -20.19 -6.78 -4.71
CA GLN A 114 -21.32 -5.96 -4.34
C GLN A 114 -22.11 -5.76 -5.64
N LYS A 115 -23.27 -6.41 -5.74
CA LYS A 115 -24.26 -6.10 -6.77
C LYS A 115 -24.62 -4.64 -6.56
N VAL A 116 -24.02 -3.76 -7.37
CA VAL A 116 -24.54 -2.41 -7.57
C VAL A 116 -25.93 -2.61 -8.16
N LYS A 117 -26.97 -2.45 -7.33
CA LYS A 117 -28.34 -2.35 -7.82
C LYS A 117 -28.40 -1.06 -8.63
N ARG A 118 -28.53 -1.21 -9.94
CA ARG A 118 -28.98 -0.14 -10.83
C ARG A 118 -30.41 0.25 -10.48
#